data_AF-A0A0N4Y6W4-F1
#
_entry.id   AF-A0A0N4Y6W4-F1
#
_cell.length_a   1.000
_cell.length_b   1.000
_cell.length_c   1.000
_cell.angle_alpha   90.00
_cell.angle_beta   90.00
_cell.angle_gamma   90.00
#
_symmetry.space_group_name_H-M   'P 1'
#
loop_
_entity.id
_entity.type
_entity.pdbx_description
1 polymer ?
#
loop_
_entity_poly.entity_id
_entity_poly.type
_entity_poly.pdbx_seq_one_letter_code
_entity_poly.pdbx_strand_id
1 'polypeptide(L)'
;MLYAKDLSVCPSVRANDRVQNERVERGGRTNIHHRTRPKPVSGVMTRRFSTAFGEPLSDESVRYVNEVRQRITQPISAKFNTDFNIFRFVLSAERLHKKEKDIDNQPVRGFDENPMFIKKLMPKGEILDARDSQNRLLWYIEYATITVESIAHALQSSQACKYQFWQFEYMLRKVMAQEEKTGRLSGIRHVVDMNGYEINPFTMAMMPAGFSDKFRLHDNNFLKSLTEEIDIENIPTTLGGKNEDIVCIGAQKVPHNEYWVPENPELLHHLEHLHIPAKKTRHISLDITEPKTLNWYFRTDGDVFFGIFYEGKLDSNENHHIEVDSLEMIYPWLKLSAKLVHERDSLVCQRSGRYHIVFCNRHSWFSRRTVEHYLYATDAEEKAHRVHSDGSLSSAIHH
;
A
#
# COMPACT_ATOMS: atom_id res chain seq x y z
N MET A 1 -0.20 -11.36 -5.63
CA MET A 1 0.94 -10.67 -4.95
C MET A 1 1.44 -11.59 -3.83
N LEU A 2 2.73 -11.91 -3.74
CA LEU A 2 3.26 -12.92 -2.81
C LEU A 2 3.30 -12.39 -1.37
N TYR A 3 2.68 -13.10 -0.43
CA TYR A 3 2.69 -12.77 0.99
C TYR A 3 3.11 -14.01 1.79
N ALA A 4 4.08 -13.84 2.70
CA ALA A 4 4.49 -14.90 3.63
C ALA A 4 4.23 -14.45 5.07
N LYS A 5 3.51 -15.27 5.86
CA LYS A 5 3.13 -14.95 7.25
C LYS A 5 4.23 -15.28 8.27
N ASP A 6 5.25 -16.07 7.90
CA ASP A 6 6.31 -16.50 8.82
C ASP A 6 7.70 -16.52 8.15
N LEU A 7 8.47 -15.46 8.36
CA LEU A 7 9.93 -15.47 8.18
C LEU A 7 10.59 -14.86 9.42
N SER A 8 10.29 -15.41 10.59
CA SER A 8 11.07 -15.20 11.82
C SER A 8 12.28 -16.16 11.93
N VAL A 9 12.59 -16.90 10.87
CA VAL A 9 13.69 -17.89 10.85
C VAL A 9 14.57 -17.73 9.61
N CYS A 10 15.03 -16.50 9.35
CA CYS A 10 16.37 -16.33 8.79
C CYS A 10 17.32 -16.23 10.00
N PRO A 11 18.45 -16.95 10.06
CA PRO A 11 19.33 -16.87 11.21
C PRO A 11 19.79 -15.42 11.36
N SER A 12 19.33 -14.76 12.42
CA SER A 12 20.03 -13.60 12.95
C SER A 12 21.46 -14.05 13.20
N VAL A 13 22.39 -13.61 12.36
CA VAL A 13 23.82 -13.71 12.66
C VAL A 13 24.01 -12.80 13.87
N ARG A 14 24.02 -13.39 15.06
CA ARG A 14 24.30 -12.70 16.32
C ARG A 14 25.64 -12.00 16.18
N ALA A 15 25.63 -10.68 16.09
CA ALA A 15 26.81 -9.89 16.44
C ALA A 15 27.02 -10.08 17.96
N ASN A 16 28.20 -10.59 18.32
CA ASN A 16 28.65 -10.74 19.70
C ASN A 16 28.83 -9.35 20.33
N ASP A 17 27.83 -8.87 21.06
CA ASP A 17 28.02 -7.78 22.02
C ASP A 17 28.45 -8.38 23.36
N ARG A 18 29.77 -8.53 23.52
CA ARG A 18 30.44 -8.62 24.82
C ARG A 18 31.52 -7.55 24.87
N VAL A 19 31.20 -6.39 25.44
CA VAL A 19 32.21 -5.57 26.11
C VAL A 19 31.63 -5.12 27.45
N GLN A 20 32.38 -5.47 28.49
CA GLN A 20 32.08 -5.29 29.90
C GLN A 20 32.07 -3.81 30.29
N ASN A 21 31.19 -3.51 31.24
CA ASN A 21 31.27 -2.32 32.09
C ASN A 21 32.64 -2.25 32.78
N GLU A 22 33.41 -1.20 32.51
CA GLU A 22 34.32 -0.66 33.51
C GLU A 22 34.20 0.86 33.59
N ARG A 23 34.14 1.30 34.84
CA ARG A 23 33.81 2.62 35.35
C ARG A 23 35.12 3.22 35.83
N VAL A 24 35.66 4.25 35.18
CA VAL A 24 36.78 5.03 35.72
C VAL A 24 36.60 6.52 35.46
N GLU A 25 36.32 7.20 36.58
CA GLU A 25 36.73 8.53 37.05
C GLU A 25 37.02 9.69 36.07
N ARG A 26 36.37 10.82 36.39
CA ARG A 26 36.64 12.15 35.84
C ARG A 26 37.86 12.77 36.51
N GLY A 27 38.79 13.27 35.71
CA GLY A 27 39.78 14.25 36.16
C GLY A 27 40.81 14.55 35.07
N GLY A 28 41.12 15.83 34.86
CA GLY A 28 42.41 16.24 34.28
C GLY A 28 42.37 16.94 32.91
N ARG A 29 42.84 18.18 32.95
CA ARG A 29 43.09 19.15 31.86
C ARG A 29 44.14 18.71 30.82
N THR A 30 44.02 19.34 29.64
CA THR A 30 45.05 19.78 28.67
C THR A 30 45.96 18.75 28.00
N ASN A 31 45.87 18.63 26.66
CA ASN A 31 46.87 19.22 25.74
C ASN A 31 46.55 18.97 24.26
N ILE A 32 46.83 20.01 23.47
CA ILE A 32 46.78 20.08 22.01
C ILE A 32 47.99 19.33 21.45
N HIS A 33 47.79 18.32 20.60
CA HIS A 33 48.81 17.85 19.65
C HIS A 33 48.18 17.42 18.33
N HIS A 34 48.72 17.95 17.24
CA HIS A 34 48.45 17.58 15.86
C HIS A 34 48.57 16.06 15.67
N ARG A 35 47.48 15.43 15.21
CA ARG A 35 47.53 14.09 14.60
C ARG A 35 47.01 14.16 13.16
N THR A 36 47.89 13.72 12.29
CA THR A 36 47.71 13.42 10.87
C THR A 36 46.44 12.61 10.62
N ARG A 37 45.68 13.01 9.57
CA ARG A 37 44.47 12.30 9.14
C ARG A 37 44.79 10.84 8.81
N PRO A 38 44.12 9.85 9.42
CA PRO A 38 44.22 8.48 8.96
C PRO A 38 43.57 8.35 7.57
N LYS A 39 44.27 7.68 6.66
CA LYS A 39 43.76 7.28 5.34
C LYS A 39 42.48 6.45 5.52
N PRO A 40 41.45 6.62 4.67
CA PRO A 40 40.25 5.82 4.78
C PRO A 40 40.60 4.36 4.50
N VAL A 41 40.42 3.53 5.52
CA VAL A 41 40.44 2.08 5.41
C VAL A 41 39.32 1.69 4.45
N SER A 42 39.70 0.87 3.47
CA SER A 42 38.85 0.27 2.44
C SER A 42 37.45 -0.06 2.93
N GLY A 43 36.46 0.42 2.17
CA GLY A 43 35.04 0.29 2.47
C GLY A 43 34.62 -1.14 2.80
N VAL A 44 33.82 -1.25 3.85
CA VAL A 44 32.93 -2.39 4.06
C VAL A 44 31.99 -2.41 2.85
N MET A 45 32.25 -3.29 1.89
CA MET A 45 31.32 -3.59 0.82
C MET A 45 30.04 -4.12 1.45
N THR A 46 28.97 -3.35 1.41
CA THR A 46 27.63 -3.92 1.33
C THR A 46 27.66 -4.90 0.15
N ARG A 47 27.59 -6.20 0.42
CA ARG A 47 27.56 -7.25 -0.61
C ARG A 47 26.52 -6.84 -1.67
N ARG A 48 26.95 -6.66 -2.92
CA ARG A 48 26.08 -6.37 -4.06
C ARG A 48 25.28 -7.62 -4.40
N PHE A 49 24.26 -7.90 -3.59
CA PHE A 49 23.25 -8.90 -3.88
C PHE A 49 22.23 -8.29 -4.82
N SER A 50 22.33 -8.50 -6.13
CA SER A 50 21.15 -8.46 -7.01
C SER A 50 21.55 -8.69 -8.46
N THR A 51 20.83 -9.58 -9.14
CA THR A 51 20.63 -9.46 -10.59
C THR A 51 20.19 -8.02 -10.90
N ALA A 52 20.87 -7.34 -11.82
CA ALA A 52 20.49 -5.98 -12.21
C ALA A 52 19.34 -5.99 -13.24
N PHE A 53 18.67 -4.85 -13.40
CA PHE A 53 17.70 -4.69 -14.48
C PHE A 53 18.37 -4.89 -15.84
N GLY A 54 17.72 -5.64 -16.73
CA GLY A 54 18.23 -5.95 -18.07
C GLY A 54 19.08 -7.21 -18.14
N GLU A 55 19.31 -7.89 -17.01
CA GLU A 55 20.05 -9.15 -16.93
C GLU A 55 19.10 -10.35 -16.67
N PRO A 56 19.43 -11.55 -17.16
CA PRO A 56 18.79 -12.77 -16.67
C PRO A 56 19.12 -12.97 -15.18
N LEU A 57 18.29 -13.73 -14.46
CA LEU A 57 18.60 -14.06 -13.06
C LEU A 57 19.93 -14.80 -12.96
N SER A 58 20.80 -14.31 -12.07
CA SER A 58 22.04 -15.00 -11.73
C SER A 58 21.76 -16.32 -11.02
N ASP A 59 22.70 -17.27 -11.09
CA ASP A 59 22.60 -18.57 -10.40
C ASP A 59 22.31 -18.41 -8.90
N GLU A 60 22.93 -17.41 -8.28
CA GLU A 60 22.70 -17.08 -6.87
C GLU A 60 21.26 -16.58 -6.63
N SER A 61 20.72 -15.75 -7.52
CA SER A 61 19.33 -15.27 -7.44
C SER A 61 18.33 -16.43 -7.59
N VAL A 62 18.58 -17.34 -8.53
CA VAL A 62 17.78 -18.56 -8.73
C VAL A 62 17.81 -19.45 -7.49
N ARG A 63 18.98 -19.62 -6.86
CA ARG A 63 19.10 -20.38 -5.60
C ARG A 63 18.19 -19.82 -4.51
N TYR A 64 18.16 -18.50 -4.32
CA TYR A 64 17.30 -17.86 -3.31
C TYR A 64 15.81 -17.98 -3.64
N VAL A 65 15.44 -17.85 -4.92
CA VAL A 65 14.07 -18.10 -5.37
C VAL A 65 13.61 -19.50 -4.97
N ASN A 66 14.45 -20.50 -5.21
CA ASN A 66 14.14 -21.89 -4.86
C ASN A 66 14.06 -22.11 -3.34
N GLU A 67 14.95 -21.49 -2.56
CA GLU A 67 14.90 -21.54 -1.09
C GLU A 67 13.60 -20.93 -0.54
N VAL A 68 13.16 -19.79 -1.09
CA VAL A 68 11.88 -19.17 -0.72
C VAL A 68 10.71 -20.06 -1.09
N ARG A 69 10.68 -20.64 -2.30
CA ARG A 69 9.63 -21.59 -2.71
C ARG A 69 9.54 -22.80 -1.79
N GLN A 70 10.66 -23.30 -1.30
CA GLN A 70 10.69 -24.44 -0.36
C GLN A 70 10.18 -24.08 1.04
N ARG A 71 10.31 -22.82 1.46
CA ARG A 71 9.96 -22.36 2.80
C ARG A 71 8.57 -21.74 2.91
N ILE A 72 8.04 -21.19 1.82
CA ILE A 72 6.68 -20.65 1.80
C ILE A 72 5.70 -21.82 1.98
N THR A 73 4.94 -21.77 3.07
CA THR A 73 3.89 -22.75 3.37
C THR A 73 2.51 -22.29 2.87
N GLN A 74 2.36 -21.01 2.55
CA GLN A 74 1.14 -20.48 1.96
C GLN A 74 1.07 -20.78 0.46
N PRO A 75 -0.13 -21.04 -0.10
CA PRO A 75 -0.29 -21.20 -1.53
C PRO A 75 0.12 -19.90 -2.24
N ILE A 76 0.83 -20.07 -3.36
CA ILE A 76 1.20 -18.97 -4.26
C ILE A 76 0.31 -19.08 -5.49
N SER A 77 -0.37 -18.00 -5.88
CA SER A 77 -1.06 -17.97 -7.17
C SER A 77 -0.10 -18.31 -8.30
N ALA A 78 -0.45 -19.32 -9.10
CA ALA A 78 0.35 -19.80 -10.23
C ALA A 78 0.74 -18.64 -11.16
N LYS A 79 -0.18 -17.68 -11.33
CA LYS A 79 0.00 -16.49 -12.14
C LYS A 79 1.14 -15.58 -11.67
N PHE A 80 1.45 -15.55 -10.38
CA PHE A 80 2.54 -14.76 -9.81
C PHE A 80 3.75 -15.60 -9.39
N ASN A 81 3.69 -16.93 -9.55
CA ASN A 81 4.77 -17.86 -9.22
C ASN A 81 5.88 -17.88 -10.29
N THR A 82 6.40 -16.71 -10.66
CA THR A 82 7.54 -16.58 -11.57
C THR A 82 8.82 -16.36 -10.78
N ASP A 83 9.96 -16.76 -11.34
CA ASP A 83 11.26 -16.58 -10.68
C ASP A 83 11.53 -15.10 -10.41
N PHE A 84 11.20 -14.22 -11.36
CA PHE A 84 11.35 -12.77 -11.19
C PHE A 84 10.48 -12.20 -10.07
N ASN A 85 9.23 -12.65 -9.91
CA ASN A 85 8.36 -12.15 -8.84
C ASN A 85 8.77 -12.65 -7.46
N ILE A 86 9.21 -13.90 -7.35
CA ILE A 86 9.76 -14.42 -6.09
C ILE A 86 11.08 -13.74 -5.78
N PHE A 87 11.91 -13.46 -6.78
CA PHE A 87 13.14 -12.70 -6.59
C PHE A 87 12.86 -11.26 -6.11
N ARG A 88 11.84 -10.59 -6.67
CA ARG A 88 11.36 -9.29 -6.15
C ARG A 88 10.91 -9.39 -4.69
N PHE A 89 10.28 -10.50 -4.31
CA PHE A 89 9.92 -10.76 -2.92
C PHE A 89 11.17 -10.93 -2.05
N VAL A 90 12.19 -11.69 -2.47
CA VAL A 90 13.48 -11.81 -1.77
C VAL A 90 14.09 -10.42 -1.53
N LEU A 91 14.20 -9.59 -2.57
CA LEU A 91 14.73 -8.24 -2.47
C LEU A 91 13.91 -7.31 -1.56
N SER A 92 12.59 -7.56 -1.45
CA SER A 92 11.68 -6.74 -0.64
C SER A 92 11.55 -7.23 0.80
N ALA A 93 11.67 -8.54 1.04
CA ALA A 93 11.59 -9.17 2.37
C ALA A 93 12.76 -8.77 3.26
N GLU A 94 13.89 -8.35 2.67
CA GLU A 94 14.96 -7.65 3.38
C GLU A 94 14.50 -6.29 3.98
N ARG A 95 13.28 -5.81 3.68
CA ARG A 95 12.81 -4.44 3.97
C ARG A 95 11.38 -4.29 4.52
N LEU A 96 10.79 -5.30 5.18
CA LEU A 96 9.57 -5.29 6.05
C LEU A 96 8.42 -6.21 5.61
N HIS A 97 7.72 -6.77 6.61
CA HIS A 97 6.58 -7.71 6.49
C HIS A 97 5.21 -7.01 6.43
N LYS A 98 4.31 -7.45 5.54
CA LYS A 98 2.87 -7.06 5.53
C LYS A 98 1.97 -8.22 5.05
N LYS A 99 0.72 -8.22 5.52
CA LYS A 99 -0.30 -9.28 5.35
C LYS A 99 -1.14 -9.14 4.05
N GLU A 100 -1.85 -10.23 3.76
CA GLU A 100 -2.52 -10.64 2.52
C GLU A 100 -3.68 -9.77 2.01
N LYS A 101 -3.92 -9.79 0.70
CA LYS A 101 -5.09 -9.24 0.00
C LYS A 101 -5.50 -10.17 -1.15
N ASP A 102 -6.79 -10.41 -1.30
CA ASP A 102 -7.35 -11.19 -2.41
C ASP A 102 -7.42 -10.35 -3.70
N ILE A 103 -6.31 -10.32 -4.44
CA ILE A 103 -6.14 -9.58 -5.71
C ILE A 103 -6.14 -10.54 -6.91
N ASP A 104 -5.93 -11.84 -6.67
CA ASP A 104 -5.44 -12.76 -7.70
C ASP A 104 -6.51 -13.13 -8.76
N ASN A 105 -7.79 -12.86 -8.51
CA ASN A 105 -8.93 -13.25 -9.34
C ASN A 105 -9.61 -12.11 -10.13
N GLN A 106 -9.13 -10.86 -10.04
CA GLN A 106 -9.74 -9.75 -10.79
C GLN A 106 -9.19 -9.64 -12.21
N PRO A 107 -10.02 -9.27 -13.22
CA PRO A 107 -9.51 -8.94 -14.54
C PRO A 107 -8.52 -7.77 -14.42
N VAL A 108 -7.49 -7.78 -15.26
CA VAL A 108 -6.51 -6.69 -15.29
C VAL A 108 -7.21 -5.48 -15.90
N ARG A 109 -7.40 -4.45 -15.07
CA ARG A 109 -8.02 -3.20 -15.50
C ARG A 109 -6.94 -2.23 -15.91
N GLY A 110 -7.01 -1.76 -17.15
CA GLY A 110 -6.10 -0.72 -17.65
C GLY A 110 -6.35 0.64 -16.98
N PHE A 111 -5.58 1.65 -17.36
CA PHE A 111 -5.81 3.01 -16.87
C PHE A 111 -7.18 3.56 -17.28
N ASP A 112 -7.69 3.20 -18.46
CA ASP A 112 -9.01 3.63 -18.95
C ASP A 112 -10.19 3.03 -18.19
N GLU A 113 -9.98 1.93 -17.47
CA GLU A 113 -11.00 1.29 -16.63
C GLU A 113 -10.92 1.70 -15.16
N ASN A 114 -9.89 2.47 -14.80
CA ASN A 114 -9.65 2.89 -13.43
C ASN A 114 -10.38 4.23 -13.16
N PRO A 115 -11.36 4.27 -12.24
CA PRO A 115 -12.17 5.46 -11.99
C PRO A 115 -11.37 6.69 -11.59
N MET A 116 -10.18 6.52 -11.03
CA MET A 116 -9.29 7.63 -10.69
C MET A 116 -8.82 8.40 -11.93
N PHE A 117 -8.53 7.71 -13.04
CA PHE A 117 -8.15 8.34 -14.31
C PHE A 117 -9.36 8.73 -15.16
N ILE A 118 -10.46 7.94 -15.13
CA ILE A 118 -11.72 8.31 -15.81
C ILE A 118 -12.24 9.65 -15.30
N LYS A 119 -12.24 9.84 -13.96
CA LYS A 119 -12.63 11.10 -13.32
C LYS A 119 -11.54 12.18 -13.38
N LYS A 120 -10.39 11.90 -14.02
CA LYS A 120 -9.23 12.80 -14.12
C LYS A 120 -8.75 13.33 -12.77
N LEU A 121 -8.83 12.52 -11.71
CA LEU A 121 -8.35 12.89 -10.38
C LEU A 121 -6.83 12.76 -10.26
N MET A 122 -6.21 11.97 -11.14
CA MET A 122 -4.77 11.86 -11.30
C MET A 122 -4.36 12.09 -12.76
N PRO A 123 -3.17 12.66 -13.00
CA PRO A 123 -2.59 12.73 -14.33
C PRO A 123 -2.39 11.33 -14.91
N LYS A 124 -2.63 11.17 -16.21
CA LYS A 124 -2.57 9.90 -16.93
C LYS A 124 -1.55 9.99 -18.07
N GLY A 125 -0.61 9.06 -18.09
CA GLY A 125 0.30 8.80 -19.20
C GLY A 125 0.37 7.30 -19.45
N GLU A 126 0.55 6.89 -20.69
CA GLU A 126 0.62 5.46 -21.05
C GLU A 126 1.96 4.83 -20.68
N ILE A 127 1.93 3.54 -20.33
CA ILE A 127 3.16 2.75 -20.18
C ILE A 127 3.56 2.29 -21.59
N LEU A 128 4.67 2.82 -22.07
CA LEU A 128 5.17 2.56 -23.40
C LEU A 128 5.75 1.14 -23.49
N ASP A 129 5.63 0.52 -24.67
CA ASP A 129 6.37 -0.72 -24.97
C ASP A 129 7.85 -0.45 -25.29
N ALA A 130 8.21 0.84 -25.41
CA ALA A 130 9.60 1.30 -25.44
C ALA A 130 10.29 1.06 -24.08
N ARG A 131 11.61 0.92 -24.14
CA ARG A 131 12.44 0.57 -22.99
C ARG A 131 13.71 1.40 -22.93
N ASP A 132 14.23 1.55 -21.73
CA ASP A 132 15.59 2.03 -21.54
C ASP A 132 16.65 0.93 -21.77
N SER A 133 17.91 1.32 -21.67
CA SER A 133 19.08 0.44 -21.79
C SER A 133 19.13 -0.70 -20.75
N GLN A 134 18.31 -0.64 -19.71
CA GLN A 134 18.20 -1.63 -18.64
C GLN A 134 16.91 -2.46 -18.71
N ASN A 135 16.26 -2.52 -19.88
CA ASN A 135 15.05 -3.31 -20.08
C ASN A 135 13.86 -2.89 -19.21
N ARG A 136 13.79 -1.64 -18.74
CA ARG A 136 12.61 -1.14 -18.02
C ARG A 136 11.69 -0.43 -18.99
N LEU A 137 10.38 -0.66 -18.84
CA LEU A 137 9.34 0.03 -19.60
C LEU A 137 9.29 1.50 -19.19
N LEU A 138 9.03 2.38 -20.14
CA LEU A 138 9.00 3.82 -19.90
C LEU A 138 7.59 4.27 -19.52
N TRP A 139 7.48 5.10 -18.50
CA TRP A 139 6.22 5.71 -18.09
C TRP A 139 6.46 7.16 -17.71
N TYR A 140 5.78 8.07 -18.40
CA TYR A 140 5.90 9.51 -18.22
C TYR A 140 4.63 10.05 -17.59
N ILE A 141 4.78 10.92 -16.59
CA ILE A 141 3.67 11.58 -15.90
C ILE A 141 4.08 13.03 -15.57
N GLU A 142 3.14 13.97 -15.67
CA GLU A 142 3.30 15.33 -15.12
C GLU A 142 2.61 15.44 -13.77
N TYR A 143 3.21 16.17 -12.82
CA TYR A 143 2.63 16.42 -11.49
C TYR A 143 2.09 17.84 -11.32
N ALA A 144 2.24 18.74 -12.29
CA ALA A 144 1.79 20.13 -12.18
C ALA A 144 0.29 20.23 -11.85
N THR A 145 -0.52 19.30 -12.33
CA THR A 145 -1.98 19.31 -12.14
C THR A 145 -2.48 18.43 -10.99
N ILE A 146 -1.62 17.65 -10.34
CA ILE A 146 -2.07 16.72 -9.29
C ILE A 146 -2.58 17.48 -8.06
N THR A 147 -3.78 17.11 -7.59
CA THR A 147 -4.37 17.73 -6.39
C THR A 147 -4.88 16.67 -5.44
N VAL A 148 -4.18 16.51 -4.31
CA VAL A 148 -4.58 15.56 -3.25
C VAL A 148 -5.97 15.91 -2.69
N GLU A 149 -6.30 17.20 -2.64
CA GLU A 149 -7.62 17.70 -2.24
C GLU A 149 -8.74 17.10 -3.10
N SER A 150 -8.61 17.13 -4.43
CA SER A 150 -9.62 16.59 -5.36
C SER A 150 -9.87 15.10 -5.13
N ILE A 151 -8.80 14.32 -4.93
CA ILE A 151 -8.92 12.88 -4.62
C ILE A 151 -9.67 12.69 -3.28
N ALA A 152 -9.28 13.45 -2.25
CA ALA A 152 -9.81 13.33 -0.91
C ALA A 152 -11.28 13.78 -0.78
N HIS A 153 -11.77 14.63 -1.68
CA HIS A 153 -13.16 15.08 -1.72
C HIS A 153 -14.04 14.30 -2.70
N ALA A 154 -13.47 13.49 -3.59
CA ALA A 154 -14.20 12.75 -4.61
C ALA A 154 -14.31 11.24 -4.36
N LEU A 155 -13.39 10.66 -3.59
CA LEU A 155 -13.28 9.21 -3.39
C LEU A 155 -13.22 8.84 -1.92
N GLN A 156 -13.80 7.68 -1.61
CA GLN A 156 -13.57 7.00 -0.34
C GLN A 156 -12.10 6.60 -0.24
N SER A 157 -11.53 6.61 0.97
CA SER A 157 -10.13 6.19 1.18
C SER A 157 -9.91 4.73 0.74
N SER A 158 -10.90 3.87 0.98
CA SER A 158 -10.90 2.46 0.56
C SER A 158 -10.89 2.33 -0.98
N GLN A 159 -11.70 3.12 -1.67
CA GLN A 159 -11.74 3.19 -3.14
C GLN A 159 -10.42 3.71 -3.72
N ALA A 160 -9.88 4.81 -3.18
CA ALA A 160 -8.59 5.34 -3.60
C ALA A 160 -7.48 4.27 -3.44
N CYS A 161 -7.45 3.56 -2.32
CA CYS A 161 -6.56 2.41 -2.13
C CYS A 161 -6.77 1.36 -3.21
N LYS A 162 -8.02 0.91 -3.43
CA LYS A 162 -8.35 -0.12 -4.42
C LYS A 162 -7.90 0.25 -5.83
N TYR A 163 -8.16 1.49 -6.26
CA TYR A 163 -7.77 1.99 -7.57
C TYR A 163 -6.27 2.13 -7.72
N GLN A 164 -5.55 2.46 -6.64
CA GLN A 164 -4.09 2.40 -6.62
C GLN A 164 -3.57 0.96 -6.78
N PHE A 165 -4.24 -0.04 -6.18
CA PHE A 165 -3.90 -1.45 -6.40
C PHE A 165 -4.13 -1.88 -7.85
N TRP A 166 -5.22 -1.45 -8.48
CA TRP A 166 -5.47 -1.72 -9.91
C TRP A 166 -4.35 -1.17 -10.79
N GLN A 167 -3.92 0.07 -10.53
CA GLN A 167 -2.79 0.68 -11.23
C GLN A 167 -1.51 -0.17 -11.08
N PHE A 168 -1.15 -0.56 -9.86
CA PHE A 168 0.05 -1.38 -9.62
C PHE A 168 -0.04 -2.78 -10.21
N GLU A 169 -1.22 -3.40 -10.20
CA GLU A 169 -1.45 -4.68 -10.84
C GLU A 169 -1.26 -4.60 -12.36
N TYR A 170 -1.84 -3.59 -13.02
CA TYR A 170 -1.63 -3.34 -14.45
C TYR A 170 -0.15 -3.13 -14.79
N MET A 171 0.55 -2.32 -14.00
CA MET A 171 1.99 -2.09 -14.13
C MET A 171 2.79 -3.39 -14.02
N LEU A 172 2.51 -4.21 -12.99
CA LEU A 172 3.19 -5.47 -12.78
C LEU A 172 2.95 -6.44 -13.94
N ARG A 173 1.74 -6.45 -14.51
CA ARG A 173 1.40 -7.27 -15.68
C ARG A 173 2.23 -6.91 -16.90
N LYS A 174 2.37 -5.62 -17.20
CA LYS A 174 3.20 -5.13 -18.31
C LYS A 174 4.67 -5.51 -18.09
N VAL A 175 5.17 -5.37 -16.87
CA VAL A 175 6.53 -5.81 -16.49
C VAL A 175 6.71 -7.31 -16.70
N MET A 176 5.80 -8.15 -16.18
CA MET A 176 5.89 -9.60 -16.33
C MET A 176 5.88 -10.04 -17.80
N ALA A 177 5.05 -9.42 -18.63
CA ALA A 177 5.02 -9.70 -20.07
C ALA A 177 6.35 -9.32 -20.74
N GLN A 178 6.97 -8.21 -20.32
CA GLN A 178 8.29 -7.82 -20.81
C GLN A 178 9.37 -8.82 -20.37
N GLU A 179 9.31 -9.33 -19.14
CA GLU A 179 10.26 -10.34 -18.64
C GLU A 179 10.13 -11.67 -19.36
N GLU A 180 8.90 -12.10 -19.63
CA GLU A 180 8.63 -13.29 -20.43
C GLU A 180 9.18 -13.13 -21.85
N LYS A 181 8.97 -11.95 -22.46
CA LYS A 181 9.46 -11.62 -23.80
C LYS A 181 11.00 -11.60 -23.89
N THR A 182 11.69 -11.12 -22.86
CA THR A 182 13.15 -10.88 -22.93
C THR A 182 13.99 -11.88 -22.15
N GLY A 183 13.39 -12.67 -21.27
CA GLY A 183 14.11 -13.53 -20.33
C GLY A 183 14.98 -12.76 -19.32
N ARG A 184 14.73 -11.47 -19.13
CA ARG A 184 15.57 -10.56 -18.32
C ARG A 184 14.73 -9.77 -17.33
N LEU A 185 15.29 -9.54 -16.14
CA LEU A 185 14.64 -8.76 -15.09
C LEU A 185 14.24 -7.38 -15.63
N SER A 186 12.99 -7.00 -15.39
CA SER A 186 12.42 -5.74 -15.88
C SER A 186 11.79 -4.93 -14.74
N GLY A 187 11.30 -3.75 -15.08
CA GLY A 187 10.62 -2.83 -14.18
C GLY A 187 10.02 -1.68 -14.97
N ILE A 188 9.57 -0.66 -14.26
CA ILE A 188 9.11 0.60 -14.87
C ILE A 188 10.10 1.70 -14.50
N ARG A 189 10.59 2.42 -15.51
CA ARG A 189 11.25 3.71 -15.33
C ARG A 189 10.18 4.79 -15.38
N HIS A 190 9.78 5.24 -14.20
CA HIS A 190 8.83 6.33 -14.03
C HIS A 190 9.57 7.67 -14.08
N VAL A 191 9.29 8.46 -15.12
CA VAL A 191 9.82 9.82 -15.29
C VAL A 191 8.70 10.79 -14.96
N VAL A 192 8.89 11.57 -13.89
CA VAL A 192 7.89 12.52 -13.41
C VAL A 192 8.37 13.93 -13.74
N ASP A 193 7.58 14.64 -14.54
CA ASP A 193 7.76 16.08 -14.72
C ASP A 193 7.18 16.83 -13.51
N MET A 194 8.06 17.51 -12.80
CA MET A 194 7.75 18.28 -11.60
C MET A 194 7.65 19.78 -11.87
N ASN A 195 7.79 20.22 -13.12
CA ASN A 195 7.66 21.63 -13.48
C ASN A 195 6.27 22.15 -13.09
N GLY A 196 6.24 23.27 -12.36
CA GLY A 196 4.99 23.84 -11.86
C GLY A 196 4.36 23.08 -10.67
N TYR A 197 4.97 21.99 -10.20
CA TYR A 197 4.52 21.31 -8.99
C TYR A 197 5.12 21.95 -7.74
N GLU A 198 4.25 22.46 -6.86
CA GLU A 198 4.65 22.92 -5.54
C GLU A 198 4.79 21.72 -4.59
N ILE A 199 6.04 21.40 -4.20
CA ILE A 199 6.28 20.30 -3.26
C ILE A 199 5.68 20.66 -1.90
N ASN A 200 4.51 20.07 -1.63
CA ASN A 200 3.93 20.11 -0.31
C ASN A 200 4.75 19.22 0.65
N PRO A 201 5.19 19.71 1.83
CA PRO A 201 5.93 18.92 2.84
C PRO A 201 5.25 17.59 3.21
N PHE A 202 3.92 17.51 3.11
CA PHE A 202 3.17 16.27 3.35
C PHE A 202 3.43 15.18 2.30
N THR A 203 3.84 15.54 1.08
CA THR A 203 4.16 14.61 -0.01
C THR A 203 5.36 13.72 0.36
N MET A 204 6.39 14.31 0.99
CA MET A 204 7.60 13.55 1.38
C MET A 204 7.33 12.56 2.52
N ALA A 205 6.41 12.88 3.43
CA ALA A 205 6.03 12.01 4.54
C ALA A 205 5.26 10.74 4.11
N MET A 206 4.72 10.73 2.89
CA MET A 206 3.96 9.62 2.32
C MET A 206 4.85 8.60 1.57
N MET A 207 6.15 8.90 1.42
CA MET A 207 7.04 8.06 0.62
C MET A 207 7.55 6.84 1.41
N PRO A 208 7.56 5.62 0.84
CA PRO A 208 8.03 4.42 1.51
C PRO A 208 9.46 4.53 2.06
N ALA A 209 9.79 3.74 3.09
CA ALA A 209 11.16 3.61 3.56
C ALA A 209 12.09 3.13 2.42
N GLY A 210 13.22 3.81 2.21
CA GLY A 210 14.15 3.56 1.11
C GLY A 210 13.70 4.12 -0.25
N PHE A 211 12.62 4.89 -0.32
CA PHE A 211 12.19 5.58 -1.54
C PHE A 211 13.25 6.55 -2.07
N SER A 212 13.99 7.22 -1.17
CA SER A 212 15.10 8.11 -1.52
C SER A 212 16.21 7.44 -2.34
N ASP A 213 16.42 6.13 -2.18
CA ASP A 213 17.52 5.41 -2.83
C ASP A 213 17.22 5.10 -4.31
N LYS A 214 15.95 5.19 -4.71
CA LYS A 214 15.46 4.88 -6.07
C LYS A 214 14.98 6.12 -6.82
N PHE A 215 14.90 7.25 -6.14
CA PHE A 215 14.49 8.52 -6.70
C PHE A 215 15.72 9.36 -7.06
N ARG A 216 15.81 9.79 -8.31
CA ARG A 216 16.83 10.75 -8.76
C ARG A 216 16.14 12.06 -9.04
N LEU A 217 16.47 13.10 -8.27
CA LEU A 217 16.05 14.47 -8.60
C LEU A 217 17.07 15.03 -9.59
N HIS A 218 16.60 15.40 -10.77
CA HIS A 218 17.42 16.06 -11.77
C HIS A 218 17.13 17.56 -11.77
N ASP A 219 18.18 18.35 -11.96
CA ASP A 219 18.07 19.80 -12.16
C ASP A 219 17.81 20.10 -13.64
N ASN A 220 18.05 21.35 -14.07
CA ASN A 220 17.85 21.79 -15.45
C ASN A 220 18.65 21.00 -16.50
N ASN A 221 19.63 20.18 -16.10
CA ASN A 221 20.39 19.30 -17.01
C ASN A 221 19.78 17.89 -17.13
N PHE A 222 18.54 17.68 -16.69
CA PHE A 222 17.87 16.37 -16.67
C PHE A 222 17.90 15.66 -18.02
N LEU A 223 17.74 16.37 -19.15
CA LEU A 223 17.67 15.75 -20.48
C LEU A 223 18.94 14.97 -20.80
N LYS A 224 20.11 15.52 -20.48
CA LYS A 224 21.39 14.83 -20.69
C LYS A 224 21.42 13.50 -19.94
N SER A 225 21.02 13.51 -18.66
CA SER A 225 20.94 12.29 -17.84
C SER A 225 19.89 11.29 -18.34
N LEU A 226 18.75 11.75 -18.87
CA LEU A 226 17.76 10.87 -19.47
C LEU A 226 18.32 10.17 -20.72
N THR A 227 19.01 10.92 -21.58
CA THR A 227 19.58 10.40 -22.83
C THR A 227 20.76 9.44 -22.65
N GLU A 228 21.32 9.33 -21.44
CA GLU A 228 22.33 8.30 -21.13
C GLU A 228 21.73 6.89 -21.09
N GLU A 229 20.45 6.77 -20.76
CA GLU A 229 19.77 5.48 -20.58
C GLU A 229 18.59 5.28 -21.54
N ILE A 230 18.00 6.36 -22.07
CA ILE A 230 16.79 6.34 -22.92
C ILE A 230 17.11 6.96 -24.28
N ASP A 231 16.69 6.31 -25.36
CA ASP A 231 16.76 6.89 -26.71
C ASP A 231 15.90 8.16 -26.77
N ILE A 232 16.43 9.22 -27.38
CA ILE A 232 15.75 10.52 -27.52
C ILE A 232 14.43 10.42 -28.29
N GLU A 233 14.29 9.43 -29.18
CA GLU A 233 13.05 9.13 -29.91
C GLU A 233 11.98 8.50 -29.01
N ASN A 234 12.32 8.09 -27.79
CA ASN A 234 11.40 7.58 -26.78
C ASN A 234 11.16 8.57 -25.63
N ILE A 235 11.62 9.81 -25.75
CA ILE A 235 11.40 10.90 -24.78
C ILE A 235 10.38 11.88 -25.39
N PRO A 236 9.36 12.33 -24.62
CA PRO A 236 8.38 13.28 -25.11
C PRO A 236 9.01 14.64 -25.44
N THR A 237 8.45 15.34 -26.42
CA THR A 237 8.88 16.71 -26.79
C THR A 237 8.74 17.70 -25.63
N THR A 238 7.77 17.51 -24.74
CA THR A 238 7.59 18.32 -23.52
C THR A 238 8.77 18.25 -22.56
N LEU A 239 9.58 17.17 -22.62
CA LEU A 239 10.80 17.00 -21.85
C LEU A 239 12.07 17.22 -22.69
N GLY A 240 11.94 17.81 -23.89
CA GLY A 240 13.05 18.07 -24.80
C GLY A 240 13.50 16.86 -25.63
N GLY A 241 12.71 15.79 -25.65
CA GLY A 241 12.89 14.67 -26.59
C GLY A 241 12.32 14.97 -27.98
N LYS A 242 12.10 13.92 -28.77
CA LYS A 242 11.60 14.03 -30.15
C LYS A 242 10.25 13.36 -30.40
N ASN A 243 9.69 12.67 -29.42
CA ASN A 243 8.46 11.93 -29.60
C ASN A 243 7.24 12.80 -29.29
N GLU A 244 6.43 13.10 -30.30
CA GLU A 244 5.20 13.89 -30.15
C GLU A 244 3.99 13.03 -29.73
N ASP A 245 4.06 11.70 -29.91
CA ASP A 245 2.97 10.77 -29.60
C ASP A 245 2.88 10.46 -28.09
N ILE A 246 3.95 10.71 -27.34
CA ILE A 246 3.96 10.54 -25.88
C ILE A 246 3.27 11.74 -25.23
N VAL A 247 1.98 11.58 -24.92
CA VAL A 247 1.14 12.63 -24.32
C VAL A 247 0.73 12.24 -22.89
N CYS A 248 0.78 13.22 -21.99
CA CYS A 248 0.19 13.13 -20.66
C CYS A 248 -1.11 13.93 -20.60
N ILE A 249 -2.17 13.30 -20.09
CA ILE A 249 -3.45 13.94 -19.81
C ILE A 249 -3.43 14.39 -18.35
N GLY A 250 -3.49 15.71 -18.12
CA GLY A 250 -3.47 16.24 -16.76
C GLY A 250 -4.73 15.95 -15.97
N ALA A 251 -4.60 15.96 -14.65
CA ALA A 251 -5.71 15.92 -13.72
C ALA A 251 -6.56 17.21 -13.81
N GLN A 252 -7.80 17.10 -13.33
CA GLN A 252 -8.73 18.19 -13.19
C GLN A 252 -9.03 18.42 -11.71
N LYS A 253 -8.98 19.68 -11.28
CA LYS A 253 -9.41 20.05 -9.95
C LYS A 253 -10.92 19.84 -9.86
N VAL A 254 -11.37 19.12 -8.84
CA VAL A 254 -12.80 18.92 -8.59
C VAL A 254 -13.38 20.26 -8.10
N PRO A 255 -14.41 20.82 -8.76
CA PRO A 255 -15.11 22.00 -8.29
C PRO A 255 -15.78 21.76 -6.93
N HIS A 256 -15.87 22.79 -6.09
CA HIS A 256 -16.42 22.63 -4.73
C HIS A 256 -17.88 22.14 -4.70
N ASN A 257 -18.68 22.54 -5.70
CA ASN A 257 -20.06 22.09 -5.88
C ASN A 257 -20.19 20.63 -6.33
N GLU A 258 -19.08 19.99 -6.74
CA GLU A 258 -19.00 18.58 -7.10
C GLU A 258 -18.34 17.74 -6.00
N TYR A 259 -18.01 18.35 -4.85
CA TYR A 259 -17.53 17.60 -3.70
C TYR A 259 -18.57 16.58 -3.27
N TRP A 260 -18.09 15.42 -2.83
CA TRP A 260 -18.96 14.34 -2.39
C TRP A 260 -19.91 14.84 -1.30
N VAL A 261 -21.16 14.45 -1.42
CA VAL A 261 -22.20 14.64 -0.42
C VAL A 261 -22.84 13.29 -0.08
N PRO A 262 -23.29 13.08 1.16
CA PRO A 262 -24.05 11.90 1.52
C PRO A 262 -25.31 11.76 0.65
N GLU A 263 -25.45 10.64 -0.04
CA GLU A 263 -26.63 10.35 -0.87
C GLU A 263 -27.92 10.30 -0.03
N ASN A 264 -27.80 9.86 1.22
CA ASN A 264 -28.90 9.84 2.18
C ASN A 264 -28.50 10.64 3.43
N PRO A 265 -28.88 11.93 3.53
CA PRO A 265 -28.61 12.75 4.70
C PRO A 265 -29.32 12.26 5.97
N GLU A 266 -30.48 11.62 5.86
CA GLU A 266 -31.23 11.14 7.03
C GLU A 266 -30.52 10.03 7.78
N LEU A 267 -29.74 9.20 7.08
CA LEU A 267 -28.89 8.18 7.69
C LEU A 267 -27.95 8.78 8.75
N LEU A 268 -27.53 10.03 8.58
CA LEU A 268 -26.61 10.71 9.50
C LEU A 268 -27.21 10.91 10.90
N HIS A 269 -28.55 10.99 11.01
CA HIS A 269 -29.25 11.09 12.29
C HIS A 269 -29.30 9.77 13.05
N HIS A 270 -28.96 8.66 12.40
CA HIS A 270 -29.05 7.31 12.95
C HIS A 270 -27.70 6.69 13.31
N LEU A 271 -26.59 7.40 13.09
CA LEU A 271 -25.25 6.89 13.36
C LEU A 271 -25.01 6.68 14.87
N GLU A 272 -24.38 5.58 15.22
CA GLU A 272 -23.88 5.29 16.56
C GLU A 272 -22.45 5.77 16.74
N HIS A 273 -22.15 6.26 17.94
CA HIS A 273 -20.82 6.73 18.29
C HIS A 273 -20.00 5.62 18.95
N LEU A 274 -18.84 5.33 18.37
CA LEU A 274 -17.82 4.46 18.92
C LEU A 274 -16.54 5.26 19.18
N HIS A 275 -16.08 5.28 20.43
CA HIS A 275 -14.84 5.96 20.80
C HIS A 275 -13.68 4.98 20.96
N ILE A 276 -12.57 5.29 20.28
CA ILE A 276 -11.36 4.47 20.25
C ILE A 276 -10.21 5.26 20.89
N PRO A 277 -9.83 4.93 22.14
CA PRO A 277 -8.70 5.57 22.80
C PRO A 277 -7.39 5.40 22.00
N ALA A 278 -6.42 6.27 22.27
CA ALA A 278 -5.09 6.16 21.67
C ALA A 278 -4.50 4.78 21.93
N LYS A 279 -3.87 4.19 20.90
CA LYS A 279 -3.27 2.84 20.92
C LYS A 279 -4.24 1.68 21.20
N LYS A 280 -5.56 1.91 21.16
CA LYS A 280 -6.56 0.86 21.41
C LYS A 280 -7.29 0.42 20.15
N THR A 281 -8.00 -0.70 20.30
CA THR A 281 -8.85 -1.33 19.30
C THR A 281 -10.25 -1.48 19.87
N ARG A 282 -11.27 -1.33 19.03
CA ARG A 282 -12.66 -1.67 19.29
C ARG A 282 -13.13 -2.61 18.19
N HIS A 283 -14.05 -3.50 18.53
CA HIS A 283 -14.67 -4.40 17.57
C HIS A 283 -16.17 -4.48 17.84
N ILE A 284 -16.91 -4.78 16.79
CA ILE A 284 -18.34 -5.11 16.83
C ILE A 284 -18.42 -6.52 16.25
N SER A 285 -18.99 -7.44 17.02
CA SER A 285 -19.04 -8.85 16.67
C SER A 285 -20.44 -9.23 16.21
N LEU A 286 -20.51 -10.02 15.16
CA LEU A 286 -21.76 -10.54 14.61
C LEU A 286 -21.64 -12.04 14.39
N ASP A 287 -22.51 -12.80 15.06
CA ASP A 287 -22.62 -14.23 14.86
C ASP A 287 -23.53 -14.51 13.65
N ILE A 288 -22.97 -15.23 12.68
CA ILE A 288 -23.63 -15.60 11.43
C ILE A 288 -23.79 -17.11 11.41
N THR A 289 -25.04 -17.59 11.33
CA THR A 289 -25.37 -19.02 11.18
C THR A 289 -25.78 -19.36 9.75
N GLU A 290 -26.37 -18.40 9.05
CA GLU A 290 -26.83 -18.50 7.67
C GLU A 290 -26.23 -17.38 6.84
N PRO A 291 -26.00 -17.56 5.52
CA PRO A 291 -25.43 -16.52 4.68
C PRO A 291 -26.18 -15.18 4.76
N LYS A 292 -25.43 -14.10 5.01
CA LYS A 292 -25.95 -12.73 5.07
C LYS A 292 -25.00 -11.78 4.35
N THR A 293 -25.50 -10.63 3.93
CA THR A 293 -24.64 -9.52 3.47
C THR A 293 -24.51 -8.52 4.60
N LEU A 294 -23.30 -8.37 5.12
CA LEU A 294 -22.95 -7.32 6.08
C LEU A 294 -22.68 -6.02 5.31
N ASN A 295 -23.37 -4.95 5.69
CA ASN A 295 -23.23 -3.61 5.13
C ASN A 295 -22.76 -2.65 6.21
N TRP A 296 -21.92 -1.70 5.83
CA TRP A 296 -21.48 -0.66 6.74
C TRP A 296 -21.51 0.71 6.09
N TYR A 297 -21.71 1.70 6.94
CA TYR A 297 -21.49 3.10 6.67
C TYR A 297 -20.78 3.71 7.88
N PHE A 298 -19.72 4.47 7.68
CA PHE A 298 -19.11 5.21 8.78
C PHE A 298 -18.40 6.48 8.35
N ARG A 299 -18.33 7.43 9.28
CA ARG A 299 -17.46 8.62 9.20
C ARG A 299 -16.57 8.71 10.43
N THR A 300 -15.44 9.40 10.29
CA THR A 300 -14.47 9.54 11.38
C THR A 300 -13.94 10.95 11.53
N ASP A 301 -13.57 11.31 12.76
CA ASP A 301 -12.93 12.61 13.07
C ASP A 301 -11.45 12.69 12.66
N GLY A 302 -10.86 11.55 12.30
CA GLY A 302 -9.51 11.43 11.76
C GLY A 302 -9.25 10.00 11.30
N ASP A 303 -8.01 9.70 10.94
CA ASP A 303 -7.67 8.38 10.42
C ASP A 303 -7.92 7.28 11.46
N VAL A 304 -8.36 6.12 11.00
CA VAL A 304 -8.50 4.89 11.78
C VAL A 304 -8.04 3.70 10.94
N PHE A 305 -7.58 2.63 11.59
CA PHE A 305 -7.49 1.34 10.89
C PHE A 305 -8.84 0.65 10.94
N PHE A 306 -9.27 0.08 9.82
CA PHE A 306 -10.51 -0.65 9.66
C PHE A 306 -10.27 -1.96 8.92
N GLY A 307 -10.99 -3.01 9.30
CA GLY A 307 -11.09 -4.26 8.55
C GLY A 307 -12.01 -5.26 9.22
N ILE A 308 -12.28 -6.35 8.52
CA ILE A 308 -13.22 -7.39 8.95
C ILE A 308 -12.47 -8.71 9.03
N PHE A 309 -12.66 -9.40 10.16
CA PHE A 309 -12.00 -10.65 10.48
C PHE A 309 -13.02 -11.73 10.78
N TYR A 310 -12.66 -12.99 10.51
CA TYR A 310 -13.49 -14.15 10.70
C TYR A 310 -12.89 -15.10 11.73
N GLU A 311 -13.76 -15.66 12.55
CA GLU A 311 -13.47 -16.69 13.53
C GLU A 311 -14.47 -17.86 13.35
N GLY A 312 -13.95 -19.04 13.04
CA GLY A 312 -14.81 -20.21 12.76
C GLY A 312 -15.42 -20.87 14.00
N LYS A 313 -14.96 -20.52 15.20
CA LYS A 313 -15.48 -21.06 16.46
C LYS A 313 -16.39 -20.05 17.11
N LEU A 314 -17.63 -20.44 17.36
CA LEU A 314 -18.55 -19.71 18.23
C LEU A 314 -18.26 -20.09 19.69
N ASP A 315 -17.08 -19.74 20.21
CA ASP A 315 -16.81 -19.97 21.62
C ASP A 315 -17.68 -19.02 22.47
N SER A 316 -18.34 -19.60 23.48
CA SER A 316 -19.40 -18.98 24.29
C SER A 316 -18.91 -18.05 25.41
N ASN A 317 -17.61 -17.71 25.43
CA ASN A 317 -17.05 -16.82 26.45
C ASN A 317 -17.10 -15.36 25.99
N GLU A 318 -18.08 -14.61 26.50
CA GLU A 318 -18.31 -13.18 26.23
C GLU A 318 -17.12 -12.26 26.63
N ASN A 319 -16.14 -12.77 27.39
CA ASN A 319 -14.96 -12.03 27.86
C ASN A 319 -13.65 -12.40 27.14
N HIS A 320 -13.70 -13.03 25.96
CA HIS A 320 -12.49 -13.36 25.23
C HIS A 320 -11.79 -12.10 24.69
N HIS A 321 -10.54 -11.87 25.11
CA HIS A 321 -9.71 -10.82 24.53
C HIS A 321 -9.32 -11.22 23.11
N ILE A 322 -9.96 -10.59 22.12
CA ILE A 322 -9.72 -10.89 20.71
C ILE A 322 -8.30 -10.49 20.29
N GLU A 323 -7.49 -11.47 19.94
CA GLU A 323 -6.21 -11.27 19.28
C GLU A 323 -6.42 -11.17 17.76
N VAL A 324 -6.68 -9.95 17.26
CA VAL A 324 -6.97 -9.68 15.84
C VAL A 324 -5.91 -10.26 14.89
N ASP A 325 -4.66 -10.41 15.34
CA ASP A 325 -3.56 -10.92 14.52
C ASP A 325 -3.63 -12.44 14.25
N SER A 326 -4.36 -13.19 15.08
CA SER A 326 -4.58 -14.63 14.93
C SER A 326 -5.80 -14.97 14.07
N LEU A 327 -6.72 -14.01 13.88
CA LEU A 327 -7.93 -14.18 13.09
C LEU A 327 -7.67 -14.22 11.58
N GLU A 328 -8.62 -14.82 10.85
CA GLU A 328 -8.64 -14.80 9.39
C GLU A 328 -9.11 -13.42 8.91
N MET A 329 -8.32 -12.74 8.08
CA MET A 329 -8.69 -11.44 7.52
C MET A 329 -9.53 -11.65 6.26
N ILE A 330 -10.79 -11.21 6.29
CA ILE A 330 -11.75 -11.39 5.19
C ILE A 330 -12.10 -10.07 4.48
N TYR A 331 -11.79 -8.95 5.12
CA TYR A 331 -11.72 -7.64 4.48
C TYR A 331 -10.40 -6.95 4.85
N PRO A 332 -9.71 -6.30 3.89
CA PRO A 332 -8.37 -5.76 4.11
C PRO A 332 -8.26 -4.83 5.31
N TRP A 333 -7.18 -4.97 6.08
CA TRP A 333 -6.83 -4.09 7.19
C TRP A 333 -6.19 -2.80 6.67
N LEU A 334 -6.99 -1.74 6.50
CA LEU A 334 -6.59 -0.48 5.87
C LEU A 334 -6.60 0.67 6.86
N LYS A 335 -5.66 1.60 6.70
CA LYS A 335 -5.75 2.92 7.35
C LYS A 335 -6.64 3.80 6.46
N LEU A 336 -7.81 4.18 6.96
CA LEU A 336 -8.82 4.94 6.23
C LEU A 336 -9.07 6.28 6.90
N SER A 337 -9.37 7.30 6.08
CA SER A 337 -9.87 8.59 6.51
C SER A 337 -11.29 8.75 5.97
N ALA A 338 -12.27 8.88 6.87
CA ALA A 338 -13.68 8.98 6.50
C ALA A 338 -14.27 10.34 6.92
N LYS A 339 -13.44 11.40 6.89
CA LYS A 339 -13.82 12.74 7.32
C LYS A 339 -14.49 13.57 6.23
N LEU A 340 -13.97 13.48 5.00
CA LEU A 340 -14.45 14.27 3.85
C LEU A 340 -15.43 13.47 3.00
N VAL A 341 -15.09 12.20 2.75
CA VAL A 341 -15.95 11.23 2.07
C VAL A 341 -16.18 10.08 3.04
N HIS A 342 -17.45 9.78 3.33
CA HIS A 342 -17.77 8.71 4.27
C HIS A 342 -17.50 7.34 3.65
N GLU A 343 -17.11 6.37 4.47
CA GLU A 343 -16.86 5.00 4.06
C GLU A 343 -18.16 4.21 4.06
N ARG A 344 -18.36 3.42 3.02
CA ARG A 344 -19.50 2.50 2.87
C ARG A 344 -19.10 1.39 1.93
N ASP A 345 -19.43 0.17 2.28
CA ASP A 345 -19.27 -1.00 1.42
C ASP A 345 -20.06 -2.18 2.03
N SER A 346 -19.96 -3.34 1.41
CA SER A 346 -20.61 -4.57 1.83
C SER A 346 -19.70 -5.78 1.71
N LEU A 347 -20.00 -6.82 2.47
CA LEU A 347 -19.29 -8.10 2.44
C LEU A 347 -20.31 -9.23 2.56
N VAL A 348 -20.23 -10.20 1.65
CA VAL A 348 -21.06 -11.42 1.73
C VAL A 348 -20.43 -12.38 2.73
N CYS A 349 -21.12 -12.60 3.84
CA CYS A 349 -20.74 -13.52 4.90
C CYS A 349 -21.26 -14.93 4.57
N GLN A 350 -20.48 -15.73 3.85
CA GLN A 350 -20.91 -17.07 3.38
C GLN A 350 -20.76 -18.19 4.43
N ARG A 351 -19.90 -18.01 5.44
CA ARG A 351 -19.52 -19.06 6.37
C ARG A 351 -20.22 -18.86 7.70
N SER A 352 -20.73 -19.95 8.28
CA SER A 352 -21.19 -19.91 9.66
C SER A 352 -20.01 -19.68 10.60
N GLY A 353 -20.10 -18.65 11.45
CA GLY A 353 -19.03 -18.27 12.37
C GLY A 353 -19.23 -16.84 12.89
N ARG A 354 -18.21 -16.32 13.56
CA ARG A 354 -18.22 -14.97 14.12
C ARG A 354 -17.43 -14.03 13.22
N TYR A 355 -18.07 -12.92 12.86
CA TYR A 355 -17.49 -11.85 12.06
C TYR A 355 -17.19 -10.65 12.95
N HIS A 356 -15.94 -10.19 12.92
CA HIS A 356 -15.44 -9.11 13.76
C HIS A 356 -15.18 -7.87 12.90
N ILE A 357 -15.99 -6.84 13.05
CA ILE A 357 -15.80 -5.52 12.42
C ILE A 357 -14.89 -4.72 13.35
N VAL A 358 -13.64 -4.49 12.94
CA VAL A 358 -12.61 -3.97 13.83
C VAL A 358 -12.20 -2.55 13.44
N PHE A 359 -12.16 -1.66 14.42
CA PHE A 359 -11.59 -0.31 14.31
C PHE A 359 -10.41 -0.14 15.28
N CYS A 360 -9.30 0.47 14.83
CA CYS A 360 -8.11 0.61 15.65
C CYS A 360 -7.41 1.97 15.51
N ASN A 361 -7.04 2.55 16.65
CA ASN A 361 -6.34 3.82 16.76
C ASN A 361 -4.87 3.63 17.19
N ARG A 362 -4.15 2.73 16.53
CA ARG A 362 -2.75 2.41 16.88
C ARG A 362 -1.73 3.51 16.57
N HIS A 363 -2.03 4.43 15.66
CA HIS A 363 -1.08 5.47 15.25
C HIS A 363 -1.16 6.71 16.14
N SER A 364 -2.31 7.06 16.73
CA SER A 364 -2.41 8.23 17.62
C SER A 364 -1.74 7.96 18.95
N TRP A 365 -0.99 8.95 19.45
CA TRP A 365 -0.26 8.86 20.72
C TRP A 365 -1.09 9.42 21.87
N PHE A 366 -1.87 10.47 21.62
CA PHE A 366 -2.60 11.19 22.67
C PHE A 366 -4.11 11.32 22.38
N SER A 367 -4.50 11.44 21.12
CA SER A 367 -5.90 11.69 20.74
C SER A 367 -6.70 10.40 20.62
N ARG A 368 -7.89 10.39 21.24
CA ARG A 368 -8.97 9.44 20.88
C ARG A 368 -9.44 9.69 19.44
N ARG A 369 -10.05 8.67 18.85
CA ARG A 369 -10.81 8.79 17.60
C ARG A 369 -12.27 8.49 17.83
N THR A 370 -13.12 9.21 17.13
CA THR A 370 -14.57 8.98 17.10
C THR A 370 -14.93 8.41 15.76
N VAL A 371 -15.62 7.28 15.79
CA VAL A 371 -16.25 6.65 14.63
C VAL A 371 -17.74 6.79 14.81
N GLU A 372 -18.41 7.37 13.84
CA GLU A 372 -19.86 7.40 13.75
C GLU A 372 -20.27 6.38 12.68
N HIS A 373 -20.99 5.34 13.06
CA HIS A 373 -21.24 4.20 12.19
C HIS A 373 -22.71 3.77 12.15
N TYR A 374 -23.07 3.11 11.07
CA TYR A 374 -24.30 2.37 10.90
C TYR A 374 -23.98 1.05 10.23
N LEU A 375 -24.26 -0.04 10.92
CA LEU A 375 -24.03 -1.40 10.45
C LEU A 375 -25.37 -2.11 10.32
N TYR A 376 -25.55 -2.90 9.26
CA TYR A 376 -26.71 -3.77 9.13
C TYR A 376 -26.37 -5.02 8.34
N ALA A 377 -27.02 -6.12 8.68
CA ALA A 377 -26.94 -7.38 7.95
C ALA A 377 -28.26 -7.64 7.23
N THR A 378 -28.18 -8.01 5.95
CA THR A 378 -29.34 -8.38 5.14
C THR A 378 -29.32 -9.88 4.93
N ASP A 379 -30.45 -10.56 5.17
CA ASP A 379 -30.59 -11.99 4.89
C ASP A 379 -31.03 -12.30 3.46
N ALA A 380 -31.24 -13.57 3.16
CA ALA A 380 -31.65 -14.03 1.83
C ALA A 380 -33.06 -13.56 1.43
N GLU A 381 -33.90 -13.15 2.39
CA GLU A 381 -35.25 -12.62 2.16
C GLU A 381 -35.24 -11.07 2.07
N GLU A 382 -34.05 -10.47 1.91
CA GLU A 382 -33.83 -9.02 1.89
C GLU A 382 -34.25 -8.29 3.17
N LYS A 383 -34.44 -9.02 4.27
CA LYS A 383 -34.75 -8.41 5.56
C LYS A 383 -33.48 -7.88 6.21
N ALA A 384 -33.49 -6.60 6.53
CA ALA A 384 -32.34 -5.89 7.07
C ALA A 384 -32.42 -5.76 8.60
N HIS A 385 -31.35 -6.16 9.26
CA HIS A 385 -31.17 -6.10 10.70
C HIS A 385 -30.01 -5.18 11.06
N ARG A 386 -30.28 -4.09 11.79
CA ARG A 386 -29.25 -3.19 12.30
C ARG A 386 -28.39 -3.94 13.31
N VAL A 387 -27.08 -3.77 13.20
CA VAL A 387 -26.08 -4.30 14.13
C VAL A 387 -25.57 -3.15 14.99
N HIS A 388 -25.86 -3.20 16.29
CA HIS A 388 -25.44 -2.18 17.25
C HIS A 388 -24.00 -2.41 17.71
N SER A 389 -23.40 -1.38 18.31
CA SER A 389 -22.02 -1.40 18.81
C SER A 389 -21.76 -2.47 19.88
N ASP A 390 -22.81 -2.91 20.58
CA ASP A 390 -22.78 -3.99 21.57
C ASP A 390 -23.02 -5.39 20.97
N GLY A 391 -23.22 -5.48 19.65
CA GLY A 391 -23.54 -6.71 18.93
C GLY A 391 -25.03 -7.06 18.91
N SER A 392 -25.90 -6.28 19.57
CA SER A 392 -27.34 -6.52 19.53
C SER A 392 -27.94 -6.20 18.15
N LEU A 393 -29.09 -6.83 17.86
CA LEU A 393 -29.78 -6.68 16.58
C LEU A 393 -31.14 -5.98 16.76
N SER A 394 -31.45 -5.06 15.85
CA SER A 394 -32.78 -4.44 15.74
C SER A 394 -33.23 -4.37 14.28
N SER A 395 -34.45 -3.89 14.01
CA SER A 395 -34.89 -3.68 12.62
C SER A 395 -34.07 -2.54 12.01
N ALA A 396 -33.46 -2.77 10.84
CA ALA A 396 -32.79 -1.71 10.12
C ALA A 396 -33.83 -0.76 9.51
N ILE A 397 -33.42 0.48 9.31
CA ILE A 397 -34.19 1.43 8.51
C ILE A 397 -33.69 1.22 7.08
N HIS A 398 -34.58 0.75 6.20
CA HIS A 398 -34.24 0.57 4.79
C HIS A 398 -33.87 1.93 4.19
N HIS A 399 -32.66 2.02 3.65
CA HIS A 399 -32.10 3.24 3.10
C HIS A 399 -31.28 2.96 1.85
#